data_AF-A0A9D2NTB0-F1
#
_entry.id   AF-A0A9D2NTB0-F1
#
_cell.length_a   1.000
_cell.length_b   1.000
_cell.length_c   1.000
_cell.angle_alpha   90.00
_cell.angle_beta   90.00
_cell.angle_gamma   90.00
#
_symmetry.space_group_name_H-M   'P 1'
#
loop_
_entity.id
_entity.type
_entity.pdbx_description
1 polymer ?
#
loop_
_entity_poly.entity_id
_entity_poly.type
_entity_poly.pdbx_seq_one_letter_code
_entity_poly.pdbx_strand_id
1 'polypeptide(L)'
;MKKRNLKRVGAMAMAAALTLGMVPATAYAAGPLVRVASDSDVQMSSDPEAVYVNSYSGTERSENFNDNWKFYLGDASGAEDPGFNDSSWEQVNLPHDYSIEQDYSTSGEAESGYLPGGTGWYRKNFTVDSSAEGKRIRIDFGGVYM
;
A
#
# COMPACT_ATOMS: atom_id res chain seq x y z
N MET A 1 51.54 -29.71 12.53
CA MET A 1 51.05 -29.84 13.91
C MET A 1 49.58 -29.45 13.97
N LYS A 2 48.76 -30.28 14.60
CA LYS A 2 47.29 -30.22 14.68
C LYS A 2 46.93 -30.03 16.16
N LYS A 3 45.99 -29.13 16.51
CA LYS A 3 45.19 -29.08 17.77
C LYS A 3 44.27 -27.83 17.70
N ARG A 4 42.97 -27.97 17.37
CA ARG A 4 41.76 -28.35 18.16
C ARG A 4 41.13 -27.21 18.97
N ASN A 5 39.92 -26.84 18.50
CA ASN A 5 38.75 -26.17 19.10
C ASN A 5 38.63 -26.10 20.64
N LEU A 6 38.00 -25.02 21.13
CA LEU A 6 37.08 -25.05 22.28
C LEU A 6 36.05 -23.88 22.27
N LYS A 7 34.76 -24.25 22.10
CA LYS A 7 33.51 -23.77 22.77
C LYS A 7 33.20 -22.25 22.79
N ARG A 8 32.20 -21.73 22.06
CA ARG A 8 30.73 -21.69 22.36
C ARG A 8 30.39 -21.55 23.85
N VAL A 9 29.78 -20.43 24.24
CA VAL A 9 28.55 -20.26 25.08
C VAL A 9 28.49 -18.80 25.56
N GLY A 10 27.36 -18.12 25.30
CA GLY A 10 27.06 -16.85 25.98
C GLY A 10 26.12 -15.92 25.23
N ALA A 11 24.82 -16.26 25.21
CA ALA A 11 23.68 -15.32 25.28
C ALA A 11 22.41 -16.02 24.78
N MET A 12 21.82 -16.87 25.62
CA MET A 12 20.46 -17.38 25.43
C MET A 12 19.83 -17.46 26.82
N ALA A 13 19.25 -16.35 27.29
CA ALA A 13 18.36 -16.30 28.44
C ALA A 13 17.78 -14.88 28.60
N MET A 14 16.70 -14.58 27.88
CA MET A 14 15.57 -13.75 28.34
C MET A 14 14.48 -13.79 27.25
N ALA A 15 13.91 -14.97 27.06
CA ALA A 15 12.72 -15.19 26.24
C ALA A 15 11.78 -16.13 26.99
N ALA A 16 11.33 -15.71 28.17
CA ALA A 16 10.28 -16.38 28.94
C ALA A 16 9.84 -15.48 30.10
N ALA A 17 8.98 -14.48 29.82
CA ALA A 17 7.98 -13.94 30.76
C ALA A 17 7.42 -12.62 30.20
N LEU A 18 6.33 -12.69 29.43
CA LEU A 18 5.22 -11.71 29.38
C LEU A 18 4.24 -12.13 28.27
N THR A 19 3.68 -13.33 28.39
CA THR A 19 2.54 -13.80 27.59
C THR A 19 1.28 -13.84 28.45
N LEU A 20 0.89 -12.71 29.03
CA LEU A 20 -0.45 -12.56 29.59
C LEU A 20 -1.03 -11.20 29.27
N GLY A 21 -2.03 -11.22 28.40
CA GLY A 21 -3.21 -10.37 28.51
C GLY A 21 -3.10 -8.97 27.90
N MET A 22 -3.17 -8.89 26.57
CA MET A 22 -3.82 -7.72 25.97
C MET A 22 -4.66 -8.21 24.79
N VAL A 23 -5.92 -8.52 25.08
CA VAL A 23 -6.96 -8.68 24.06
C VAL A 23 -7.29 -7.26 23.60
N PRO A 24 -7.10 -6.90 22.32
CA PRO A 24 -7.65 -5.64 21.83
C PRO A 24 -9.18 -5.77 21.87
N ALA A 25 -9.83 -4.94 22.67
CA ALA A 25 -11.27 -4.81 22.66
C ALA A 25 -11.69 -4.16 21.34
N THR A 26 -11.91 -4.96 20.31
CA THR A 26 -12.59 -4.50 19.09
C THR A 26 -14.04 -4.23 19.48
N ALA A 27 -14.40 -2.95 19.59
CA ALA A 27 -15.78 -2.52 19.73
C ALA A 27 -16.52 -2.84 18.43
N TYR A 28 -17.20 -3.98 18.39
CA TYR A 28 -18.19 -4.26 17.33
C TYR A 28 -19.42 -3.39 17.61
N ALA A 29 -19.78 -2.53 16.65
CA ALA A 29 -21.09 -1.91 16.63
C ALA A 29 -22.15 -3.04 16.69
N ALA A 30 -23.10 -2.92 17.62
CA ALA A 30 -24.17 -3.88 17.83
C ALA A 30 -25.20 -3.83 16.67
N GLY A 31 -24.79 -4.30 15.50
CA GLY A 31 -25.68 -4.70 14.41
C GLY A 31 -25.81 -6.22 14.38
N PRO A 32 -26.92 -6.78 13.86
CA PRO A 32 -27.05 -8.23 13.74
C PRO A 32 -25.90 -8.77 12.88
N LEU A 33 -25.12 -9.69 13.43
CA LEU A 33 -24.11 -10.45 12.69
C LEU A 33 -24.85 -11.36 11.69
N VAL A 34 -24.80 -11.00 10.40
CA VAL A 34 -25.30 -11.86 9.33
C VAL A 34 -24.34 -13.02 9.16
N ARG A 35 -24.70 -14.19 9.68
CA ARG A 35 -23.98 -15.43 9.39
C ARG A 35 -24.44 -15.95 8.03
N VAL A 36 -23.62 -15.74 7.02
CA VAL A 36 -23.79 -16.39 5.71
C VAL A 36 -23.22 -17.80 5.86
N ALA A 37 -24.10 -18.81 5.82
CA ALA A 37 -23.66 -20.20 5.71
C ALA A 37 -23.13 -20.40 4.29
N SER A 38 -21.82 -20.62 4.15
CA SER A 38 -21.22 -21.03 2.88
C SER A 38 -20.77 -22.48 3.02
N ASP A 39 -21.59 -23.39 2.49
CA ASP A 39 -21.16 -24.71 2.07
C ASP A 39 -21.21 -24.72 0.53
N SER A 40 -20.15 -24.24 -0.11
CA SER A 40 -19.97 -24.42 -1.55
C SER A 40 -18.48 -24.53 -1.92
N ASP A 41 -18.07 -25.71 -2.42
CA ASP A 41 -16.72 -26.02 -2.90
C ASP A 41 -16.37 -25.37 -4.26
N VAL A 42 -17.00 -24.23 -4.59
CA VAL A 42 -16.76 -23.50 -5.85
C VAL A 42 -16.42 -22.03 -5.62
N GLN A 43 -16.26 -21.59 -4.36
CA GLN A 43 -15.87 -20.22 -4.08
C GLN A 43 -14.38 -20.02 -4.33
N MET A 44 -14.06 -19.26 -5.38
CA MET A 44 -12.77 -18.58 -5.50
C MET A 44 -12.64 -17.61 -4.34
N SER A 45 -11.95 -18.02 -3.28
CA SER A 45 -11.53 -17.13 -2.22
C SER A 45 -10.30 -16.39 -2.72
N SER A 46 -10.44 -15.10 -3.04
CA SER A 46 -9.26 -14.24 -3.18
C SER A 46 -8.70 -13.94 -1.79
N ASP A 47 -7.45 -13.48 -1.75
CA ASP A 47 -6.94 -12.85 -0.55
C ASP A 47 -7.79 -11.60 -0.23
N PRO A 48 -8.01 -11.29 1.07
CA PRO A 48 -8.72 -10.08 1.46
C PRO A 48 -7.97 -8.84 0.96
N GLU A 49 -8.63 -8.00 0.17
CA GLU A 49 -8.09 -6.70 -0.26
C GLU A 49 -8.71 -5.55 0.57
N ALA A 50 -7.87 -4.62 1.01
CA ALA A 50 -8.34 -3.36 1.56
C ALA A 50 -8.72 -2.39 0.43
N VAL A 51 -10.03 -2.19 0.23
CA VAL A 51 -10.57 -1.23 -0.75
C VAL A 51 -10.93 0.07 -0.05
N TYR A 52 -10.28 1.16 -0.45
CA TYR A 52 -10.52 2.49 0.10
C TYR A 52 -11.50 3.24 -0.78
N VAL A 53 -12.59 3.69 -0.18
CA VAL A 53 -13.58 4.52 -0.87
C VAL A 53 -13.18 5.98 -0.70
N ASN A 54 -12.55 6.54 -1.73
CA ASN A 54 -12.27 7.97 -1.79
C ASN A 54 -13.50 8.68 -2.38
N SER A 55 -14.17 9.53 -1.59
CA SER A 55 -15.34 10.29 -2.05
C SER A 55 -15.12 11.78 -1.85
N TYR A 56 -15.27 12.55 -2.92
CA TYR A 56 -15.03 13.99 -2.93
C TYR A 56 -16.34 14.73 -3.19
N SER A 57 -16.56 15.80 -2.43
CA SER A 57 -17.78 16.60 -2.53
C SER A 57 -17.55 17.84 -3.38
N GLY A 58 -18.63 18.49 -3.82
CA GLY A 58 -18.52 19.81 -4.42
C GLY A 58 -18.47 20.95 -3.40
N THR A 59 -18.40 20.66 -2.10
CA THR A 59 -18.63 21.66 -1.04
C THR A 59 -17.37 22.45 -0.70
N GLU A 60 -16.20 21.81 -0.74
CA GLU A 60 -14.92 22.48 -0.56
C GLU A 60 -14.31 22.90 -1.90
N ARG A 61 -13.57 24.01 -1.89
CA ARG A 61 -12.92 24.52 -3.12
C ARG A 61 -11.68 23.70 -3.49
N SER A 62 -11.02 23.12 -2.50
CA SER A 62 -9.78 22.36 -2.64
C SER A 62 -9.74 21.29 -1.56
N GLU A 63 -9.64 20.04 -1.95
CA GLU A 63 -9.55 18.90 -1.04
C GLU A 63 -8.15 18.26 -1.17
N ASN A 64 -7.63 17.69 -0.08
CA ASN A 64 -6.38 16.93 -0.14
C ASN A 64 -6.61 15.64 -0.94
N PHE A 65 -5.78 15.41 -1.96
CA PHE A 65 -5.92 14.28 -2.87
C PHE A 65 -4.79 13.25 -2.75
N ASN A 66 -4.01 13.30 -1.68
CA ASN A 66 -2.77 12.52 -1.54
C ASN A 66 -2.96 11.09 -1.06
N ASP A 67 -4.04 10.78 -0.35
CA ASP A 67 -4.19 9.47 0.29
C ASP A 67 -4.69 8.40 -0.68
N ASN A 68 -4.40 7.13 -0.37
CA ASN A 68 -4.98 5.94 -0.99
C ASN A 68 -4.75 5.83 -2.50
N TRP A 69 -3.53 6.11 -2.94
CA TRP A 69 -3.09 5.77 -4.30
C TRP A 69 -2.60 4.33 -4.35
N LYS A 70 -2.62 3.75 -5.55
CA LYS A 70 -2.00 2.48 -5.89
C LYS A 70 -0.76 2.76 -6.73
N PHE A 71 0.34 2.09 -6.44
CA PHE A 71 1.62 2.24 -7.11
C PHE A 71 2.14 0.92 -7.66
N TYR A 72 2.76 0.97 -8.83
CA TYR A 72 3.47 -0.15 -9.42
C TYR A 72 4.76 0.33 -10.09
N LEU A 73 5.89 -0.26 -9.67
CA LEU A 73 7.19 -0.06 -10.29
C LEU A 73 7.37 -1.06 -11.43
N GLY A 74 7.47 -0.53 -12.65
CA GLY A 74 7.62 -1.30 -13.89
C GLY A 74 6.62 -0.89 -14.96
N ASP A 75 6.71 -1.54 -16.12
CA ASP A 75 5.77 -1.31 -17.21
C ASP A 75 4.43 -2.02 -16.95
N ALA A 76 3.35 -1.24 -16.84
CA ALA A 76 2.00 -1.75 -16.69
C ALA A 76 1.16 -1.43 -17.95
N SER A 77 1.36 -2.21 -19.02
CA SER A 77 0.62 -2.01 -20.28
C SER A 77 -0.88 -2.18 -20.07
N GLY A 78 -1.69 -1.21 -20.52
CA GLY A 78 -3.14 -1.21 -20.34
C GLY A 78 -3.61 -0.69 -18.99
N ALA A 79 -2.70 -0.28 -18.10
CA ALA A 79 -3.05 0.27 -16.79
C ALA A 79 -3.59 1.71 -16.87
N GLU A 80 -3.77 2.28 -18.05
CA GLU A 80 -4.61 3.45 -18.28
C GLU A 80 -6.12 3.12 -18.29
N ASP A 81 -6.49 1.85 -18.50
CA ASP A 81 -7.89 1.43 -18.54
C ASP A 81 -8.52 1.48 -17.13
N PRO A 82 -9.70 2.10 -16.96
CA PRO A 82 -10.37 2.16 -15.65
C PRO A 82 -10.68 0.78 -15.04
N GLY A 83 -10.92 -0.24 -15.88
CA GLY A 83 -11.19 -1.61 -15.48
C GLY A 83 -9.95 -2.49 -15.29
N PHE A 84 -8.75 -1.94 -15.46
CA PHE A 84 -7.50 -2.67 -15.17
C PHE A 84 -7.47 -3.13 -13.71
N ASN A 85 -7.12 -4.40 -13.49
CA ASN A 85 -7.02 -4.97 -12.15
C ASN A 85 -5.70 -4.54 -11.47
N ASP A 86 -5.80 -3.57 -10.55
CA ASP A 86 -4.70 -3.05 -9.74
C ASP A 86 -4.73 -3.57 -8.29
N SER A 87 -5.44 -4.68 -8.02
CA SER A 87 -5.60 -5.19 -6.65
C SER A 87 -4.27 -5.58 -5.99
N SER A 88 -3.31 -6.03 -6.78
CA SER A 88 -1.98 -6.43 -6.32
C SER A 88 -0.97 -5.27 -6.23
N TRP A 89 -1.38 -4.05 -6.57
CA TRP A 89 -0.49 -2.88 -6.54
C TRP A 89 -0.28 -2.42 -5.10
N GLU A 90 0.88 -1.82 -4.86
CA GLU A 90 1.22 -1.28 -3.56
C GLU A 90 0.31 -0.10 -3.23
N GLN A 91 -0.07 0.03 -1.97
CA GLN A 91 -0.84 1.18 -1.53
C GLN A 91 0.05 2.24 -0.92
N VAL A 92 -0.02 3.46 -1.47
CA VAL A 92 0.84 4.58 -1.09
C VAL A 92 0.03 5.85 -0.85
N ASN A 93 0.59 6.74 -0.04
CA ASN A 93 0.10 8.11 0.12
C ASN A 93 1.14 9.08 -0.44
N LEU A 94 0.69 10.16 -1.08
CA LEU A 94 1.56 11.18 -1.65
C LEU A 94 2.00 12.23 -0.60
N PRO A 95 3.17 12.87 -0.75
CA PRO A 95 4.16 12.67 -1.82
C PRO A 95 4.89 11.32 -1.69
N HIS A 96 5.21 10.71 -2.83
CA HIS A 96 5.85 9.40 -2.91
C HIS A 96 7.08 9.48 -3.83
N ASP A 97 8.18 8.87 -3.40
CA ASP A 97 9.41 8.71 -4.17
C ASP A 97 9.72 7.22 -4.24
N TYR A 98 9.61 6.62 -5.43
CA TYR A 98 9.86 5.20 -5.62
C TYR A 98 11.34 4.87 -5.82
N SER A 99 12.21 5.87 -6.06
CA SER A 99 13.63 5.62 -6.28
C SER A 99 14.34 5.34 -4.95
N ILE A 100 13.91 5.98 -3.86
CA ILE A 100 14.51 5.81 -2.52
C ILE A 100 14.26 4.43 -1.90
N GLU A 101 13.24 3.71 -2.38
CA GLU A 101 12.86 2.38 -1.91
C GLU A 101 13.62 1.25 -2.63
N GLN A 102 14.30 1.59 -3.72
CA GLN A 102 15.09 0.63 -4.50
C GLN A 102 16.47 0.40 -3.89
N ASP A 103 17.05 -0.76 -4.21
CA ASP A 103 18.41 -1.08 -3.82
C ASP A 103 19.43 -0.21 -4.59
N TYR A 104 20.49 0.18 -3.90
CA TYR A 104 21.64 0.84 -4.52
C TYR A 104 22.29 -0.07 -5.56
N SER A 105 22.69 0.51 -6.71
CA SER A 105 23.42 -0.19 -7.75
C SER A 105 24.65 0.56 -8.21
N THR A 106 25.79 -0.13 -8.28
CA THR A 106 27.04 0.42 -8.84
C THR A 106 26.99 0.61 -10.36
N SER A 107 25.93 0.14 -11.03
CA SER A 107 25.70 0.41 -12.45
C SER A 107 25.08 1.79 -12.71
N GLY A 108 24.54 2.44 -11.67
CA GLY A 108 24.03 3.81 -11.74
C GLY A 108 25.13 4.86 -11.62
N GLU A 109 24.72 6.12 -11.53
CA GLU A 109 25.63 7.26 -11.47
C GLU A 109 25.76 7.80 -10.04
N ALA A 110 26.96 8.26 -9.68
CA ALA A 110 27.22 8.83 -8.37
C ALA A 110 26.40 10.11 -8.12
N GLU A 111 26.16 10.89 -9.17
CA GLU A 111 25.43 12.17 -9.10
C GLU A 111 23.95 12.01 -8.74
N SER A 112 23.35 10.86 -9.05
CA SER A 112 21.97 10.50 -8.67
C SER A 112 21.91 9.61 -7.43
N GLY A 113 23.02 9.41 -6.72
CA GLY A 113 23.08 8.62 -5.50
C GLY A 113 23.08 7.11 -5.71
N TYR A 114 23.43 6.63 -6.93
CA TYR A 114 23.42 5.20 -7.29
C TYR A 114 22.06 4.51 -7.13
N LEU A 115 20.98 5.29 -7.07
CA LEU A 115 19.63 4.76 -7.03
C LEU A 115 19.06 4.71 -8.45
N PRO A 116 18.47 3.58 -8.85
CA PRO A 116 17.75 3.50 -10.11
C PRO A 116 16.46 4.33 -10.05
N GLY A 117 16.07 4.88 -11.21
CA GLY A 117 14.72 5.42 -11.43
C GLY A 117 13.81 4.32 -11.98
N GLY A 118 13.26 4.54 -13.18
CA GLY A 118 12.45 3.56 -13.91
C GLY A 118 11.10 4.09 -14.35
N THR A 119 10.23 3.20 -14.83
CA THR A 119 8.82 3.51 -15.11
C THR A 119 7.99 3.24 -13.86
N GLY A 120 7.30 4.26 -13.34
CA GLY A 120 6.38 4.12 -12.21
C GLY A 120 4.95 4.47 -12.61
N TRP A 121 3.98 3.64 -12.24
CA TRP A 121 2.57 3.89 -12.46
C TRP A 121 1.85 4.22 -11.16
N TYR A 122 0.96 5.22 -11.23
CA TYR A 122 0.08 5.61 -10.13
C TYR A 122 -1.37 5.53 -10.59
N ARG A 123 -2.21 4.87 -9.79
CA ARG A 123 -3.66 4.74 -10.04
C ARG A 123 -4.44 5.12 -8.80
N LYS A 124 -5.60 5.76 -8.99
CA LYS A 124 -6.53 6.07 -7.91
C LYS A 124 -7.96 6.05 -8.42
N ASN A 125 -8.78 5.22 -7.78
CA ASN A 125 -10.22 5.20 -7.97
C ASN A 125 -10.89 6.08 -6.92
N PHE A 126 -11.81 6.93 -7.35
CA PHE A 126 -12.56 7.82 -6.47
C PHE A 126 -13.97 8.10 -7.03
N THR A 127 -14.89 8.43 -6.13
CA THR A 127 -16.24 8.86 -6.46
C THR A 127 -16.36 10.37 -6.29
N VAL A 128 -17.12 10.98 -7.18
CA VAL A 128 -17.50 12.39 -7.09
C VAL A 128 -18.98 12.44 -6.74
N ASP A 129 -19.32 13.13 -5.66
CA ASP A 129 -20.70 13.24 -5.22
C ASP A 129 -21.54 14.12 -6.15
N SER A 130 -22.85 13.87 -6.17
CA SER A 130 -23.84 14.63 -6.95
C SER A 130 -23.84 16.14 -6.64
N SER A 131 -23.40 16.56 -5.44
CA SER A 131 -23.20 17.98 -5.09
C SER A 131 -22.16 18.71 -5.95
N ALA A 132 -21.36 17.99 -6.74
CA ALA A 132 -20.43 18.56 -7.69
C ALA A 132 -21.01 18.74 -9.11
N GLU A 133 -22.27 18.38 -9.34
CA GLU A 133 -22.92 18.50 -10.64
C GLU A 133 -22.87 19.96 -11.16
N GLY A 134 -22.53 20.11 -12.44
CA GLY A 134 -22.35 21.42 -13.09
C GLY A 134 -21.09 22.20 -12.68
N LYS A 135 -20.23 21.66 -11.79
CA LYS A 135 -18.98 22.30 -11.38
C LYS A 135 -17.81 21.88 -12.28
N ARG A 136 -16.71 22.62 -12.19
CA ARG A 136 -15.43 22.29 -12.85
C ARG A 136 -14.54 21.56 -11.86
N ILE A 137 -14.07 20.38 -12.25
CA ILE A 137 -13.16 19.55 -11.47
C ILE A 137 -11.78 19.63 -12.10
N ARG A 138 -10.74 19.78 -11.26
CA ARG A 138 -9.33 19.81 -11.65
C ARG A 138 -8.51 19.05 -10.64
N ILE A 139 -7.52 18.30 -11.11
CA ILE A 139 -6.46 17.74 -10.28
C ILE A 139 -5.20 18.61 -10.43
N ASP A 140 -4.53 18.86 -9.32
CA ASP A 140 -3.34 19.71 -9.23
C ASP A 140 -2.14 18.92 -8.77
N PHE A 141 -1.08 18.93 -9.56
CA PHE A 141 0.22 18.36 -9.21
C PHE A 141 1.17 19.49 -8.83
N GLY A 142 1.70 19.45 -7.60
CA GLY A 142 2.75 20.38 -7.16
C GLY A 142 4.08 20.18 -7.89
N GLY A 143 4.33 18.94 -8.35
CA GLY A 143 5.47 18.54 -9.16
C GLY A 143 5.50 17.01 -9.30
N VAL A 144 5.96 16.52 -10.45
CA VAL A 144 6.21 15.10 -10.73
C VAL A 144 7.57 15.02 -11.42
N TYR A 145 8.52 14.32 -10.81
CA TYR A 145 9.90 14.21 -11.31
C TYR A 145 10.01 13.11 -12.37
N MET A 146 10.92 13.29 -13.34
CA MET A 146 10.97 12.52 -14.58
C MET A 146 12.32 11.87 -14.86
#